data_AF-A0A8T2U0B5-F1
#
_entry.id   AF-A0A8T2U0B5-F1
#
_cell.length_a   1.000
_cell.length_b   1.000
_cell.length_c   1.000
_cell.angle_alpha   90.00
_cell.angle_beta   90.00
_cell.angle_gamma   90.00
#
_symmetry.space_group_name_H-M   'P 1'
#
loop_
_entity.id
_entity.type
_entity.pdbx_description
1 polymer ?
#
loop_
_entity_poly.entity_id
_entity_poly.type
_entity_poly.pdbx_seq_one_letter_code
_entity_poly.pdbx_strand_id
1 'polypeptide(L)'
;MRYNQTYKYDAVFGLGFVTVYDQLMDGYPGGAEKETIFKAHIEALKEDPEQYRKDAKMLEEWASSKTSETVASFKSGDGEVENILKDISDRASEGKFHYSRFFAIGLFRILERANATDPTVLEKLCQELNVSKLSVDRDLDTYRNLLSKLVQAKELLKEYVEREKAKQAQREASSKSSEAVAKMEPSSS
;
A
#
# COMPACT_ATOMS: atom_id res chain seq x y z
N MET A 1 -8.42 10.04 11.19
CA MET A 1 -7.85 9.29 12.33
C MET A 1 -7.09 10.20 13.29
N ARG A 2 -6.11 10.99 12.83
CA ARG A 2 -5.28 11.86 13.68
C ARG A 2 -6.00 12.65 14.80
N TYR A 3 -7.17 13.21 14.49
CA TYR A 3 -7.91 14.06 15.43
C TYR A 3 -8.77 13.29 16.46
N ASN A 4 -8.68 11.95 16.50
CA ASN A 4 -9.28 11.17 17.58
C ASN A 4 -8.42 11.31 18.85
N GLN A 5 -9.06 11.44 20.01
CA GLN A 5 -8.37 11.64 21.30
C GLN A 5 -7.41 10.51 21.67
N THR A 6 -7.68 9.27 21.22
CA THR A 6 -6.83 8.11 21.49
C THR A 6 -5.81 7.85 20.39
N TYR A 7 -5.79 8.68 19.34
CA TYR A 7 -4.83 8.52 18.25
C TYR A 7 -3.42 8.86 18.75
N LYS A 8 -2.53 7.89 18.57
CA LYS A 8 -1.08 8.06 18.67
C LYS A 8 -0.53 7.36 17.43
N TYR A 9 0.31 8.05 16.66
CA TYR A 9 1.00 7.43 15.54
C TYR A 9 1.80 6.22 16.04
N ASP A 10 1.77 5.13 15.28
CA ASP A 10 2.66 4.00 15.45
C ASP A 10 3.13 3.47 14.09
N ALA A 11 4.30 2.85 14.08
CA ALA A 11 4.95 2.41 12.86
C ALA A 11 4.14 1.34 12.11
N VAL A 12 3.36 0.50 12.81
CA VAL A 12 2.53 -0.54 12.18
C VAL A 12 1.39 0.10 11.38
N PHE A 13 0.76 1.15 11.92
CA PHE A 13 -0.14 2.01 11.16
C PHE A 13 0.55 2.60 9.93
N GLY A 14 1.75 3.19 10.10
CA GLY A 14 2.52 3.80 9.02
C GLY A 14 2.84 2.83 7.88
N LEU A 15 3.29 1.62 8.21
CA LEU A 15 3.52 0.54 7.26
C LEU A 15 2.26 0.20 6.47
N GLY A 16 1.12 0.04 7.15
CA GLY A 16 -0.13 -0.27 6.47
C GLY A 16 -0.61 0.84 5.54
N PHE A 17 -0.44 2.10 5.94
CA PHE A 17 -0.75 3.25 5.09
C PHE A 17 0.15 3.25 3.84
N VAL A 18 1.47 3.15 4.02
CA VAL A 18 2.45 3.10 2.94
C VAL A 18 2.13 1.96 1.97
N THR A 19 1.81 0.77 2.50
CA THR A 19 1.45 -0.40 1.69
C THR A 19 0.25 -0.12 0.77
N VAL A 20 -0.83 0.44 1.32
CA VAL A 20 -2.03 0.78 0.54
C VAL A 20 -1.72 1.85 -0.50
N TYR A 21 -0.97 2.88 -0.10
CA TYR A 21 -0.63 3.98 -0.97
C TYR A 21 0.18 3.52 -2.18
N ASP A 22 1.24 2.76 -1.96
CA ASP A 22 2.13 2.30 -3.02
C ASP A 22 1.42 1.37 -4.00
N GLN A 23 0.54 0.50 -3.50
CA GLN A 23 -0.30 -0.35 -4.35
C GLN A 23 -1.33 0.44 -5.15
N LEU A 24 -1.95 1.46 -4.56
CA LEU A 24 -2.91 2.32 -5.27
C LEU A 24 -2.21 3.13 -6.36
N MET A 25 -0.99 3.59 -6.08
CA MET A 25 -0.17 4.39 -7.01
C MET A 25 0.65 3.53 -7.99
N ASP A 26 0.53 2.21 -7.92
CA ASP A 26 1.14 1.30 -8.88
C ASP A 26 0.48 1.46 -10.26
N GLY A 27 1.29 1.81 -11.26
CA GLY A 27 0.81 2.18 -12.59
C GLY A 27 0.43 3.65 -12.78
N TYR A 28 0.51 4.49 -11.73
CA TYR A 28 0.36 5.95 -11.91
C TYR A 28 1.48 6.48 -12.86
N PRO A 29 1.14 7.28 -13.90
CA PRO A 29 2.06 7.66 -14.96
C PRO A 29 3.14 8.68 -14.52
N GLY A 30 2.85 9.55 -13.55
CA GLY A 30 3.77 10.57 -13.07
C GLY A 30 4.71 10.05 -11.98
N GLY A 31 5.77 9.33 -12.35
CA GLY A 31 6.72 8.68 -11.43
C GLY A 31 7.10 9.49 -10.18
N ALA A 32 7.60 10.72 -10.36
CA ALA A 32 8.01 11.60 -9.26
C ALA A 32 6.84 12.28 -8.53
N GLU A 33 5.70 12.43 -9.20
CA GLU A 33 4.50 13.04 -8.59
C GLU A 33 3.89 12.13 -7.52
N LYS A 34 4.06 10.81 -7.63
CA LYS A 34 3.62 9.85 -6.60
C LYS A 34 4.17 10.21 -5.22
N GLU A 35 5.47 10.51 -5.14
CA GLU A 35 6.07 10.91 -3.86
C GLU A 35 5.65 12.32 -3.45
N THR A 36 5.39 13.21 -4.40
CA THR A 36 4.90 14.57 -4.11
C THR A 36 3.50 14.52 -3.49
N ILE A 37 2.60 13.68 -4.04
CA ILE A 37 1.25 13.46 -3.51
C ILE A 37 1.32 12.81 -2.12
N PHE A 38 2.23 11.85 -1.93
CA PHE A 38 2.43 11.19 -0.63
C PHE A 38 2.82 12.22 0.44
N LYS A 39 3.85 13.02 0.16
CA LYS A 39 4.34 14.07 1.07
C LYS A 39 3.23 15.07 1.38
N ALA A 40 2.58 15.62 0.36
CA ALA A 40 1.51 16.60 0.53
C ALA A 40 0.35 16.05 1.38
N HIS A 41 -0.01 14.77 1.20
CA HIS A 41 -1.08 14.14 1.98
C HIS A 41 -0.72 14.03 3.47
N ILE A 42 0.48 13.54 3.79
CA ILE A 42 0.94 13.34 5.17
C ILE A 42 1.18 14.70 5.85
N GLU A 43 1.78 15.66 5.16
CA GLU A 43 2.00 17.03 5.65
C GLU A 43 0.68 17.77 5.90
N ALA A 44 -0.36 17.55 5.08
CA ALA A 44 -1.69 18.10 5.31
C ALA A 44 -2.34 17.55 6.59
N LEU A 45 -1.95 16.33 7.00
CA LEU A 45 -2.29 15.77 8.30
C LEU A 45 -1.36 16.29 9.41
N LYS A 46 -0.38 17.15 9.12
CA LYS A 46 0.67 17.67 10.02
C LYS A 46 1.62 16.58 10.55
N GLU A 47 1.80 15.50 9.80
CA GLU A 47 2.67 14.36 10.13
C GLU A 47 3.94 14.40 9.27
N ASP A 48 4.91 13.55 9.60
CA ASP A 48 6.19 13.50 8.89
C ASP A 48 6.19 12.37 7.84
N PRO A 49 6.21 12.69 6.53
CA PRO A 49 6.26 11.68 5.48
C PRO A 49 7.56 10.87 5.49
N GLU A 50 8.69 11.44 5.93
CA GLU A 50 9.96 10.72 6.00
C GLU A 50 9.92 9.65 7.10
N GLN A 51 9.30 9.97 8.24
CA GLN A 51 9.04 9.01 9.31
C GLN A 51 8.23 7.82 8.80
N TYR A 52 7.15 8.04 8.06
CA TYR A 52 6.34 6.94 7.50
C TYR A 52 7.15 6.00 6.61
N ARG A 53 7.95 6.56 5.70
CA ARG A 53 8.78 5.77 4.78
C ARG A 53 9.87 5.01 5.52
N LYS A 54 10.53 5.65 6.49
CA LYS A 54 11.58 5.04 7.33
C LYS A 54 11.04 3.90 8.17
N ASP A 55 9.94 4.14 8.88
CA ASP A 55 9.32 3.17 9.78
C ASP A 55 8.77 1.96 9.02
N ALA A 56 8.15 2.19 7.86
CA ALA A 56 7.71 1.12 6.98
C ALA A 56 8.88 0.22 6.56
N LYS A 57 9.97 0.82 6.05
CA LYS A 57 11.16 0.08 5.64
C LYS A 57 11.76 -0.72 6.80
N MET A 58 11.91 -0.10 7.97
CA MET A 58 12.44 -0.74 9.17
C MET A 58 11.61 -1.98 9.56
N LEU A 59 10.28 -1.86 9.56
CA LEU A 59 9.39 -2.99 9.87
C LEU A 59 9.49 -4.10 8.84
N GLU A 60 9.59 -3.77 7.55
CA GLU A 60 9.74 -4.77 6.49
C GLU A 60 11.07 -5.52 6.59
N GLU A 61 12.18 -4.82 6.84
CA GLU A 61 13.51 -5.41 7.02
C GLU A 61 13.55 -6.30 8.26
N TRP A 62 13.00 -5.83 9.38
CA TRP A 62 12.85 -6.62 10.59
C TRP A 62 12.05 -7.89 10.32
N ALA A 63 10.88 -7.76 9.71
CA ALA A 63 10.00 -8.90 9.44
C ALA A 63 10.65 -9.92 8.49
N SER A 64 11.36 -9.46 7.45
CA SER A 64 12.10 -10.33 6.54
C SER A 64 13.28 -11.07 7.18
N SER A 65 13.72 -10.64 8.37
CA SER A 65 14.74 -11.36 9.16
C SER A 65 14.16 -12.39 10.15
N LYS A 66 12.83 -12.47 10.27
CA LYS A 66 12.14 -13.37 11.21
C LYS A 66 11.64 -14.64 10.54
N THR A 67 11.26 -15.60 11.37
CA THR A 67 10.48 -16.80 11.04
C THR A 67 9.03 -16.63 11.49
N SER A 68 8.15 -17.54 11.08
CA SER A 68 6.75 -17.60 11.56
C SER A 68 6.64 -17.59 13.09
N GLU A 69 7.54 -18.27 13.79
CA GLU A 69 7.53 -18.36 15.25
C GLU A 69 8.00 -17.05 15.89
N THR A 70 9.05 -16.45 15.35
CA THR A 70 9.72 -15.29 15.96
C THR A 70 9.03 -13.97 15.63
N VAL A 71 8.40 -13.85 14.45
CA VAL A 71 7.64 -12.65 14.07
C VAL A 71 6.41 -12.43 14.98
N ALA A 72 5.80 -13.52 15.45
CA ALA A 72 4.66 -13.48 16.37
C ALA A 72 5.06 -13.51 17.85
N SER A 73 6.36 -13.56 18.20
CA SER A 73 6.84 -13.69 19.59
C SER A 73 7.78 -12.54 19.98
N PHE A 74 7.37 -11.30 19.72
CA PHE A 74 8.22 -10.11 19.91
C PHE A 74 8.53 -9.77 21.37
N LYS A 75 7.79 -10.30 22.35
CA LYS A 75 7.94 -9.92 23.77
C LYS A 75 9.31 -10.25 24.36
N SER A 76 9.99 -11.28 23.87
CA SER A 76 11.31 -11.71 24.35
C SER A 76 12.47 -10.92 23.77
N GLY A 77 12.28 -10.21 22.64
CA GLY A 77 13.33 -9.38 22.03
C GLY A 77 13.31 -7.95 22.59
N ASP A 78 14.41 -7.22 22.43
CA ASP A 78 14.63 -5.86 22.94
C ASP A 78 15.01 -4.85 21.84
N GLY A 79 14.91 -5.27 20.58
CA GLY A 79 15.13 -4.43 19.41
C GLY A 79 14.09 -3.33 19.22
N GLU A 80 14.38 -2.40 18.31
CA GLU A 80 13.55 -1.23 18.04
C GLU A 80 12.10 -1.60 17.67
N VAL A 81 11.94 -2.56 16.74
CA VAL A 81 10.61 -3.03 16.32
C VAL A 81 9.90 -3.80 17.43
N GLU A 82 10.60 -4.67 18.16
CA GLU A 82 10.02 -5.38 19.29
C GLU A 82 9.49 -4.41 20.35
N ASN A 83 10.21 -3.32 20.64
CA ASN A 83 9.77 -2.28 21.58
C ASN A 83 8.55 -1.51 21.08
N ILE A 84 8.44 -1.25 19.77
CA ILE A 84 7.24 -0.67 19.16
C ILE A 84 6.02 -1.59 19.34
N LEU A 85 6.19 -2.88 19.07
CA LEU A 85 5.11 -3.88 19.23
C LEU A 85 4.69 -4.03 20.70
N LYS A 86 5.62 -3.91 21.65
CA LYS A 86 5.33 -3.85 23.09
C LYS A 86 4.54 -2.60 23.47
N ASP A 87 4.93 -1.41 23.03
CA ASP A 87 4.15 -0.17 23.29
C ASP A 87 2.71 -0.28 22.76
N ILE A 88 2.53 -0.88 21.58
CA ILE A 88 1.20 -1.14 21.03
C ILE A 88 0.43 -2.12 21.92
N SER A 89 1.05 -3.23 22.31
CA SER A 89 0.45 -4.26 23.18
C SER A 89 -0.01 -3.68 24.52
N ASP A 90 0.83 -2.85 25.15
CA ASP A 90 0.55 -2.20 26.43
C ASP A 90 -0.62 -1.23 26.29
N ARG A 91 -0.58 -0.32 25.29
CA ARG A 91 -1.67 0.62 25.02
C ARG A 91 -2.99 -0.09 24.72
N ALA A 92 -2.95 -1.23 24.01
CA ALA A 92 -4.13 -2.01 23.69
C ALA A 92 -4.72 -2.67 24.93
N SER A 93 -3.88 -3.22 25.82
CA SER A 93 -4.33 -3.78 27.10
C SER A 93 -4.98 -2.75 28.02
N GLU A 94 -4.55 -1.48 27.93
CA GLU A 94 -5.10 -0.36 28.70
C GLU A 94 -6.35 0.28 28.05
N GLY A 95 -6.79 -0.19 26.88
CA GLY A 95 -7.89 0.41 26.13
C GLY A 95 -7.57 1.80 25.54
N LYS A 96 -6.29 2.16 25.44
CA LYS A 96 -5.79 3.45 24.90
C LYS A 96 -5.23 3.33 23.48
N PHE A 97 -5.42 2.18 22.84
CA PHE A 97 -4.99 1.94 21.47
C PHE A 97 -6.09 2.31 20.47
N HIS A 98 -5.76 3.16 19.49
CA HIS A 98 -6.65 3.48 18.39
C HIS A 98 -6.47 2.50 17.23
N TYR A 99 -7.27 1.44 17.22
CA TYR A 99 -7.30 0.49 16.12
C TYR A 99 -7.71 1.15 14.79
N SER A 100 -7.18 0.62 13.69
CA SER A 100 -7.26 1.19 12.36
C SER A 100 -7.23 0.07 11.31
N ARG A 101 -7.89 0.26 10.16
CA ARG A 101 -7.73 -0.65 9.01
C ARG A 101 -6.27 -0.69 8.53
N PHE A 102 -5.58 0.46 8.53
CA PHE A 102 -4.16 0.49 8.16
C PHE A 102 -3.32 -0.32 9.15
N PHE A 103 -3.65 -0.32 10.44
CA PHE A 103 -2.98 -1.19 11.39
C PHE A 103 -3.14 -2.68 11.04
N ALA A 104 -4.35 -3.14 10.68
CA ALA A 104 -4.55 -4.52 10.24
C ALA A 104 -3.73 -4.88 8.98
N ILE A 105 -3.69 -3.97 8.01
CA ILE A 105 -2.89 -4.13 6.79
C ILE A 105 -1.39 -4.15 7.11
N GLY A 106 -0.93 -3.33 8.07
CA GLY A 106 0.44 -3.35 8.56
C GLY A 106 0.82 -4.69 9.18
N LEU A 107 -0.05 -5.28 10.02
CA LEU A 107 0.15 -6.64 10.55
C LEU A 107 0.24 -7.68 9.44
N PHE A 108 -0.68 -7.62 8.48
CA PHE A 108 -0.64 -8.53 7.33
C PHE A 108 0.67 -8.37 6.53
N ARG A 109 1.12 -7.14 6.31
CA ARG A 109 2.38 -6.86 5.60
C ARG A 109 3.58 -7.40 6.37
N ILE A 110 3.63 -7.27 7.70
CA ILE A 110 4.68 -7.88 8.53
C ILE A 110 4.73 -9.39 8.32
N LEU A 111 3.59 -10.07 8.37
CA LEU A 111 3.52 -11.53 8.18
C LEU A 111 3.90 -11.94 6.75
N GLU A 112 3.45 -11.19 5.75
CA GLU A 112 3.84 -11.38 4.35
C GLU A 112 5.36 -11.27 4.17
N ARG A 113 6.00 -10.27 4.77
CA ARG A 113 7.46 -10.07 4.71
C ARG A 113 8.26 -11.17 5.42
N ALA A 114 7.69 -11.79 6.45
CA ALA A 114 8.26 -12.94 7.15
C ALA A 114 7.93 -14.30 6.46
N ASN A 115 7.19 -14.28 5.36
CA ASN A 115 6.63 -15.47 4.70
C ASN A 115 5.79 -16.36 5.65
N ALA A 116 5.17 -15.75 6.65
CA ALA A 116 4.39 -16.41 7.69
C ALA A 116 2.91 -16.47 7.29
N THR A 117 2.59 -17.38 6.39
CA THR A 117 1.26 -17.48 5.74
C THR A 117 0.24 -18.30 6.53
N ASP A 118 0.66 -19.03 7.55
CA ASP A 118 -0.24 -19.82 8.39
C ASP A 118 -1.16 -18.90 9.21
N PRO A 119 -2.50 -19.05 9.11
CA PRO A 119 -3.47 -18.23 9.86
C PRO A 119 -3.26 -18.23 11.37
N THR A 120 -2.69 -19.29 11.95
CA THR A 120 -2.41 -19.40 13.39
C THR A 120 -1.36 -18.39 13.85
N VAL A 121 -0.46 -17.96 12.96
CA VAL A 121 0.57 -16.94 13.26
C VAL A 121 -0.09 -15.58 13.46
N LEU A 122 -1.07 -15.23 12.61
CA LEU A 122 -1.84 -14.00 12.77
C LEU A 122 -2.65 -14.01 14.06
N GLU A 123 -3.27 -15.15 14.40
CA GLU A 123 -3.99 -15.30 15.66
C GLU A 123 -3.07 -15.07 16.86
N LYS A 124 -1.91 -15.72 16.89
CA LYS A 124 -0.91 -15.52 17.95
C LYS A 124 -0.43 -14.07 18.03
N LEU A 125 -0.13 -13.44 16.89
CA LEU A 125 0.30 -12.04 16.85
C LEU A 125 -0.78 -11.10 17.40
N CYS A 126 -2.05 -11.33 17.05
CA CYS A 126 -3.17 -10.54 17.59
C CYS A 126 -3.32 -10.71 19.10
N GLN A 127 -3.17 -11.93 19.62
CA GLN A 127 -3.19 -12.22 21.05
C GLN A 127 -2.05 -11.49 21.78
N GLU A 128 -0.82 -11.56 21.26
CA GLU A 128 0.34 -10.91 21.86
C GLU A 128 0.22 -9.37 21.87
N LEU A 129 -0.45 -8.80 20.87
CA LEU A 129 -0.73 -7.37 20.76
C LEU A 129 -1.99 -6.92 21.51
N ASN A 130 -2.74 -7.81 22.15
CA ASN A 130 -4.02 -7.51 22.80
C ASN A 130 -5.04 -6.85 21.86
N VAL A 131 -5.07 -7.25 20.58
CA VAL A 131 -6.01 -6.70 19.58
C VAL A 131 -7.03 -7.73 19.12
N SER A 132 -8.20 -7.25 18.68
CA SER A 132 -9.29 -8.11 18.20
C SER A 132 -8.95 -8.77 16.87
N LYS A 133 -8.68 -10.08 16.89
CA LYS A 133 -8.51 -10.91 15.69
C LYS A 133 -9.70 -10.80 14.73
N LEU A 134 -10.93 -10.78 15.27
CA LEU A 134 -12.14 -10.60 14.48
C LEU A 134 -12.15 -9.26 13.71
N SER A 135 -11.70 -8.18 14.34
CA SER A 135 -11.61 -6.87 13.67
C SER A 135 -10.56 -6.89 12.57
N VAL A 136 -9.40 -7.49 12.84
CA VAL A 136 -8.32 -7.68 11.88
C VAL A 136 -8.80 -8.46 10.65
N ASP A 137 -9.43 -9.62 10.83
CA ASP A 137 -9.96 -10.42 9.70
C ASP A 137 -10.92 -9.62 8.83
N ARG A 138 -11.90 -8.95 9.45
CA ARG A 138 -12.91 -8.16 8.74
C ARG A 138 -12.27 -7.05 7.88
N ASP A 139 -11.28 -6.36 8.43
CA ASP A 139 -10.59 -5.30 7.72
C ASP A 139 -9.64 -5.83 6.63
N LEU A 140 -9.05 -7.02 6.82
CA LEU A 140 -8.28 -7.72 5.79
C LEU A 140 -9.16 -8.24 4.64
N ASP A 141 -10.36 -8.74 4.93
CA ASP A 141 -11.32 -9.14 3.89
C ASP A 141 -11.77 -7.93 3.07
N THR A 142 -12.01 -6.80 3.74
CA THR A 142 -12.31 -5.53 3.07
C THR A 142 -11.15 -5.09 2.17
N TYR A 143 -9.92 -5.20 2.65
CA TYR A 143 -8.73 -4.85 1.89
C TYR A 143 -8.50 -5.77 0.68
N ARG A 144 -8.65 -7.09 0.82
CA ARG A 144 -8.58 -8.04 -0.31
C ARG A 144 -9.60 -7.71 -1.40
N ASN A 145 -10.83 -7.37 -1.00
CA ASN A 145 -11.87 -6.93 -1.93
C ASN A 145 -11.52 -5.62 -2.64
N LEU A 146 -10.88 -4.67 -1.94
CA LEU A 146 -10.38 -3.44 -2.55
C LEU A 146 -9.28 -3.75 -3.58
N LEU A 147 -8.30 -4.59 -3.23
CA LEU A 147 -7.21 -4.96 -4.14
C LEU A 147 -7.72 -5.62 -5.42
N SER A 148 -8.66 -6.55 -5.30
CA SER A 148 -9.27 -7.21 -6.47
C SER A 148 -9.90 -6.19 -7.44
N LYS A 149 -10.60 -5.18 -6.90
CA LYS A 149 -11.20 -4.11 -7.71
C LYS A 149 -10.15 -3.20 -8.36
N LEU A 150 -9.06 -2.89 -7.66
CA LEU A 150 -7.97 -2.08 -8.20
C LEU A 150 -7.25 -2.77 -9.36
N VAL A 151 -6.99 -4.08 -9.24
CA VAL A 151 -6.41 -4.88 -10.33
C VAL A 151 -7.31 -4.85 -11.56
N GLN A 152 -8.60 -5.14 -11.40
CA GLN A 152 -9.57 -5.11 -12.50
C GLN A 152 -9.65 -3.71 -13.16
N ALA A 153 -9.65 -2.64 -12.37
CA ALA A 153 -9.67 -1.28 -12.90
C ALA A 153 -8.38 -0.93 -13.67
N LYS A 154 -7.21 -1.38 -13.18
CA LYS A 154 -5.92 -1.17 -13.84
C LYS A 154 -5.85 -1.89 -15.18
N GLU A 155 -6.35 -3.12 -15.26
CA GLU A 155 -6.45 -3.89 -16.51
C GLU A 155 -7.34 -3.18 -17.52
N LEU A 156 -8.54 -2.74 -17.11
CA LEU A 156 -9.46 -2.01 -17.97
C LEU A 156 -8.87 -0.70 -18.51
N LEU A 157 -8.18 0.06 -17.66
CA LEU A 157 -7.51 1.31 -18.07
C LEU A 157 -6.37 1.04 -19.04
N LYS A 158 -5.59 -0.02 -18.82
CA LYS A 158 -4.51 -0.42 -19.73
C LYS A 158 -5.07 -0.76 -21.12
N GLU A 159 -6.12 -1.58 -21.18
CA GLU A 159 -6.79 -1.92 -22.44
C GLU A 159 -7.35 -0.70 -23.15
N TYR A 160 -7.95 0.24 -22.40
CA TYR A 160 -8.46 1.49 -22.95
C TYR A 160 -7.33 2.34 -23.56
N VAL A 161 -6.22 2.52 -22.85
CA VAL A 161 -5.07 3.29 -23.33
C VAL A 161 -4.43 2.65 -24.56
N GLU A 162 -4.27 1.32 -24.58
CA GLU A 162 -3.74 0.59 -25.73
C GLU A 162 -4.64 0.75 -26.96
N ARG A 163 -5.95 0.67 -26.77
CA ARG A 163 -6.94 0.88 -27.83
C ARG A 163 -6.89 2.30 -28.40
N GLU A 164 -6.83 3.32 -27.55
CA GLU A 164 -6.76 4.71 -28.01
C GLU A 164 -5.43 5.02 -28.72
N LYS A 165 -4.30 4.49 -28.23
CA LYS A 165 -3.00 4.57 -28.94
C LYS A 165 -3.06 3.91 -30.31
N ALA A 166 -3.68 2.73 -30.43
CA ALA A 166 -3.83 2.04 -31.72
C ALA A 166 -4.70 2.83 -32.71
N LYS A 167 -5.82 3.40 -32.25
CA LYS A 167 -6.67 4.28 -33.08
C LYS A 167 -5.93 5.53 -33.52
N GLN A 168 -5.15 6.14 -32.63
CA GLN A 168 -4.35 7.32 -32.96
C GLN A 168 -3.28 6.98 -34.00
N ALA A 169 -2.52 5.89 -33.81
CA ALA A 169 -1.54 5.42 -34.78
C ALA A 169 -2.16 5.12 -36.16
N GLN A 170 -3.35 4.52 -36.18
CA GLN A 170 -4.09 4.27 -37.42
C GLN A 170 -4.48 5.58 -38.12
N ARG A 171 -5.00 6.57 -37.39
CA ARG A 171 -5.34 7.91 -37.93
C ARG A 171 -4.11 8.61 -38.50
N GLU A 172 -2.98 8.56 -37.79
CA GLU A 172 -1.73 9.16 -38.25
C GLU A 172 -1.20 8.46 -39.51
N ALA A 173 -1.27 7.12 -39.59
CA ALA A 173 -0.89 6.36 -40.78
C ALA A 173 -1.78 6.67 -41.99
N SER A 174 -3.11 6.79 -41.79
CA SER A 174 -4.06 7.16 -42.85
C SER A 174 -3.90 8.61 -43.33
N SER A 175 -3.52 9.54 -42.44
CA SER A 175 -3.22 10.92 -42.85
C SER A 175 -1.95 11.01 -43.71
N LYS A 176 -0.90 10.25 -43.36
CA LYS A 176 0.35 10.22 -44.13
C LYS A 176 0.18 9.55 -45.50
N SER A 177 -0.66 8.51 -45.59
CA SER A 177 -0.94 7.87 -46.88
C SER A 177 -1.78 8.77 -47.80
N SER A 178 -2.77 9.50 -47.27
CA SER A 178 -3.57 10.44 -48.05
C SER A 178 -2.78 11.67 -48.53
N GLU A 179 -1.87 12.21 -47.71
CA GLU A 179 -0.94 13.28 -48.14
C GLU A 179 0.07 12.81 -49.20
N ALA A 180 0.53 11.56 -49.14
CA ALA A 180 1.43 10.99 -50.14
C ALA A 180 0.75 10.79 -51.49
N VAL A 181 -0.52 10.37 -51.50
CA VAL A 181 -1.32 10.22 -52.73
C VAL A 181 -1.64 11.59 -53.35
N ALA A 182 -1.98 12.60 -52.54
CA ALA A 182 -2.28 13.95 -53.02
C ALA A 182 -1.07 14.67 -53.64
N LYS A 183 0.17 14.33 -53.25
CA LYS A 183 1.40 14.86 -53.87
C LYS A 183 1.80 14.15 -55.17
N MET A 184 1.22 12.98 -55.46
CA MET A 184 1.60 12.14 -56.59
C MET A 184 0.69 12.32 -57.81
N GLU A 185 -0.45 13.02 -57.68
CA GLU A 185 -1.23 13.49 -58.82
C GLU A 185 -0.60 14.78 -59.40
N PRO A 186 -0.03 14.76 -60.62
CA PRO A 186 0.44 15.97 -61.25
C PRO A 186 -0.76 16.79 -61.74
N SER A 187 -0.70 18.12 -61.58
CA SER A 187 -1.69 19.02 -62.20
C SER A 187 -1.62 18.85 -63.72
N SER A 188 -2.59 18.15 -64.28
CA SER A 188 -2.80 18.10 -65.72
C SER A 188 -3.45 19.41 -66.17
N SER A 189 -2.64 20.30 -66.75
CA SER A 189 -3.07 21.43 -67.59
C SER A 189 -1.96 21.79 -68.55
#